data_AF-A0A1Y2AKM4-F1
#
_entry.id   AF-A0A1Y2AKM4-F1
#
_cell.length_a   1.000
_cell.length_b   1.000
_cell.length_c   1.000
_cell.angle_alpha   90.00
_cell.angle_beta   90.00
_cell.angle_gamma   90.00
#
_symmetry.space_group_name_H-M   'P 1'
#
loop_
_entity.id
_entity.type
_entity.pdbx_description
1 polymer ?
#
loop_
_entity_poly.entity_id
_entity_poly.type
_entity_poly.pdbx_seq_one_letter_code
_entity_poly.pdbx_strand_id
1 'polypeptide(L)'
;MSSTKGKTALALTRVWHHVDANDRVLGRLANRIAYALMGKHKPTYDPAVDSGDYVVVSNAEAVRLTGKKGTDKIYRHHSGFMGGLKEVPITRVREKRPEDVIRKAVSGMLPKNTLRDRRLERLKIFPGQAPPSLLANQIMSWRDFAKTTPVQAGSEAPRIEDKAQA
;
A
#
# COMPACT_ATOMS: atom_id res chain seq x y z
N MET A 1 -33.65 -12.16 11.94
CA MET A 1 -33.01 -12.12 10.60
C MET A 1 -33.52 -10.94 9.76
N SER A 2 -33.53 -9.71 10.31
CA SER A 2 -34.06 -8.52 9.61
C SER A 2 -32.94 -7.58 9.14
N SER A 3 -31.83 -7.48 9.88
CA SER A 3 -30.68 -6.61 9.57
C SER A 3 -29.97 -6.91 8.25
N THR A 4 -30.10 -8.13 7.70
CA THR A 4 -29.48 -8.55 6.44
C THR A 4 -30.32 -8.20 5.21
N LYS A 5 -31.62 -7.92 5.37
CA LYS A 5 -32.53 -7.62 4.25
C LYS A 5 -32.49 -6.13 3.94
N GLY A 6 -31.79 -5.73 2.87
CA GLY A 6 -31.66 -4.33 2.45
C GLY A 6 -30.89 -4.16 1.13
N LYS A 7 -30.66 -2.91 0.71
CA LYS A 7 -29.87 -2.58 -0.48
C LYS A 7 -28.37 -2.78 -0.22
N THR A 8 -27.87 -4.01 -0.35
CA THR A 8 -26.46 -4.38 -0.07
C THR A 8 -25.48 -4.00 -1.19
N ALA A 9 -25.98 -3.51 -2.34
CA ALA A 9 -25.16 -3.20 -3.51
C ALA A 9 -23.97 -2.28 -3.15
N LEU A 10 -24.22 -1.19 -2.43
CA LEU A 10 -23.19 -0.24 -2.01
C LEU A 10 -22.11 -0.89 -1.11
N ALA A 11 -22.52 -1.74 -0.17
CA ALA A 11 -21.59 -2.43 0.73
C ALA A 11 -20.69 -3.43 -0.02
N LEU A 12 -21.16 -4.01 -1.13
CA LEU A 12 -20.40 -4.94 -1.96
C LEU A 12 -19.59 -4.25 -3.06
N THR A 13 -19.83 -2.96 -3.33
CA THR A 13 -19.01 -2.22 -4.30
C THR A 13 -17.55 -2.19 -3.87
N ARG A 14 -16.66 -2.23 -4.85
CA ARG A 14 -15.22 -2.19 -4.63
C ARG A 14 -14.74 -0.75 -4.71
N VAL A 15 -14.14 -0.30 -3.63
CA VAL A 15 -13.54 1.04 -3.54
C VAL A 15 -12.07 0.95 -3.96
N TRP A 16 -11.52 2.08 -4.39
CA TRP A 16 -10.09 2.23 -4.65
C TRP A 16 -9.45 2.94 -3.47
N HIS A 17 -8.43 2.33 -2.88
CA HIS A 17 -7.63 2.92 -1.81
C HIS A 17 -6.26 3.29 -2.35
N HIS A 18 -5.75 4.45 -1.95
CA HIS A 18 -4.39 4.88 -2.24
C HIS A 18 -3.54 4.87 -0.97
N VAL A 19 -2.30 4.35 -1.06
CA VAL A 19 -1.36 4.28 0.05
C VAL A 19 0.05 4.67 -0.40
N ASP A 20 0.65 5.63 0.30
CA ASP A 20 2.06 5.99 0.11
C ASP A 20 2.97 5.09 0.97
N ALA A 21 3.96 4.45 0.33
CA ALA A 21 4.92 3.57 1.01
C ALA A 21 6.11 4.30 1.63
N ASN A 22 6.24 5.62 1.44
CA ASN A 22 7.39 6.40 1.89
C ASN A 22 7.61 6.35 3.43
N ASP A 23 8.78 5.85 3.84
CA ASP A 23 9.17 5.64 5.25
C ASP A 23 8.17 4.77 6.05
N ARG A 24 7.42 3.90 5.36
CA ARG A 24 6.52 2.93 6.00
C ARG A 24 7.23 1.59 6.18
N VAL A 25 7.04 0.97 7.34
CA VAL A 25 7.60 -0.36 7.63
C VAL A 25 6.88 -1.42 6.79
N LEU A 26 7.63 -2.16 5.96
CA LEU A 26 7.09 -3.13 4.99
C LEU A 26 6.02 -4.07 5.57
N GLY A 27 6.30 -4.70 6.73
CA GLY A 27 5.38 -5.68 7.31
C GLY A 27 4.07 -5.06 7.81
N ARG A 28 4.14 -3.89 8.45
CA ARG A 28 2.94 -3.20 8.95
C ARG A 28 2.08 -2.68 7.80
N LEU A 29 2.74 -2.17 6.75
CA LEU A 29 2.09 -1.74 5.52
C LEU A 29 1.39 -2.93 4.83
N ALA A 30 2.12 -4.03 4.60
CA ALA A 30 1.58 -5.20 3.93
C ALA A 30 0.36 -5.80 4.66
N ASN A 31 0.35 -5.80 6.00
CA ASN A 31 -0.78 -6.31 6.78
C ASN A 31 -2.06 -5.51 6.54
N ARG A 32 -1.95 -4.17 6.54
CA ARG A 32 -3.10 -3.30 6.27
C ARG A 32 -3.61 -3.44 4.84
N ILE A 33 -2.69 -3.55 3.88
CA ILE A 33 -3.04 -3.81 2.48
C ILE A 33 -3.79 -5.14 2.37
N ALA A 34 -3.28 -6.22 2.97
CA ALA A 34 -3.95 -7.51 2.94
C ALA A 34 -5.34 -7.48 3.59
N TYR A 35 -5.51 -6.71 4.68
CA TYR A 35 -6.80 -6.50 5.34
C TYR A 35 -7.82 -5.81 4.43
N ALA A 36 -7.40 -4.79 3.68
CA ALA A 36 -8.22 -4.11 2.68
C ALA A 36 -8.57 -5.03 1.48
N LEU A 37 -7.58 -5.75 0.94
CA LEU A 37 -7.76 -6.71 -0.17
C LEU A 37 -8.69 -7.87 0.18
N MET A 38 -8.75 -8.27 1.45
CA MET A 38 -9.71 -9.28 1.92
C MET A 38 -11.12 -8.71 2.18
N GLY A 39 -11.27 -7.38 2.30
CA GLY A 39 -12.54 -6.75 2.64
C GLY A 39 -12.91 -6.83 4.11
N LYS A 40 -11.99 -7.24 4.99
CA LYS A 40 -12.25 -7.42 6.44
C LYS A 40 -12.62 -6.13 7.19
N HIS A 41 -12.36 -4.98 6.58
CA HIS A 41 -12.76 -3.68 7.11
C HIS A 41 -14.25 -3.40 6.90
N LYS A 42 -14.92 -4.12 6.00
CA LYS A 42 -16.36 -4.00 5.75
C LYS A 42 -17.13 -4.89 6.73
N PRO A 43 -18.25 -4.42 7.30
CA PRO A 43 -19.09 -5.23 8.18
C PRO A 43 -19.77 -6.41 7.45
N THR A 44 -19.85 -6.35 6.11
CA THR A 44 -20.39 -7.41 5.25
C THR A 44 -19.33 -8.43 4.82
N TYR A 45 -18.23 -8.55 5.57
CA TYR A 45 -17.17 -9.49 5.26
C TYR A 45 -17.66 -10.94 5.41
N ASP A 46 -17.44 -11.73 4.35
CA ASP A 46 -17.63 -13.17 4.34
C ASP A 46 -16.36 -13.81 3.78
N PRO A 47 -15.76 -14.82 4.46
CA PRO A 47 -14.55 -15.49 3.97
C PRO A 47 -14.71 -16.18 2.61
N ALA A 48 -15.91 -16.66 2.27
CA ALA A 48 -16.21 -17.36 1.02
C ALA A 48 -16.42 -16.39 -0.16
N VAL A 49 -16.90 -15.18 0.11
CA VAL A 49 -17.18 -14.16 -0.90
C VAL A 49 -16.01 -13.19 -1.06
N ASP A 50 -15.77 -12.73 -2.28
CA ASP A 50 -14.69 -11.81 -2.59
C ASP A 50 -15.16 -10.34 -2.65
N SER A 51 -15.35 -9.75 -1.47
CA SER A 51 -15.85 -8.38 -1.26
C SER A 51 -14.75 -7.34 -0.97
N GLY A 52 -13.48 -7.70 -1.20
CA GLY A 52 -12.33 -6.83 -0.98
C GLY A 52 -12.13 -5.76 -2.05
N ASP A 53 -11.35 -4.74 -1.69
CA ASP A 53 -11.17 -3.51 -2.48
C ASP A 53 -9.89 -3.50 -3.32
N TYR A 54 -9.75 -2.47 -4.16
CA TYR A 54 -8.51 -2.17 -4.88
C TYR A 54 -7.57 -1.35 -4.01
N VAL A 55 -6.28 -1.64 -4.10
CA VAL A 55 -5.26 -0.89 -3.37
C VAL A 55 -4.15 -0.50 -4.34
N VAL A 56 -3.89 0.81 -4.42
CA VAL A 56 -2.81 1.41 -5.19
C VAL A 56 -1.72 1.87 -4.23
N VAL A 57 -0.51 1.38 -4.43
CA VAL A 57 0.67 1.74 -3.64
C VAL A 57 1.61 2.58 -4.48
N SER A 58 2.00 3.74 -3.98
CA SER A 58 3.02 4.62 -4.56
C SER A 58 4.34 4.56 -3.77
N ASN A 59 5.42 5.01 -4.39
CA ASN A 59 6.77 5.12 -3.81
C ASN A 59 7.29 3.82 -3.20
N ALA A 60 7.07 2.68 -3.86
CA ALA A 60 7.48 1.38 -3.36
C ALA A 60 9.00 1.25 -3.13
N GLU A 61 9.82 2.06 -3.80
CA GLU A 61 11.27 2.09 -3.62
C GLU A 61 11.72 2.62 -2.24
N ALA A 62 10.90 3.48 -1.62
CA ALA A 62 11.17 4.17 -0.37
C ALA A 62 10.66 3.40 0.87
N VAL A 63 10.24 2.14 0.69
CA VAL A 63 9.71 1.32 1.78
C VAL A 63 10.81 0.98 2.80
N ARG A 64 10.51 1.15 4.08
CA ARG A 64 11.49 0.91 5.16
C ARG A 64 11.54 -0.55 5.58
N LEU A 65 12.75 -1.09 5.61
CA LEU A 65 13.09 -2.37 6.21
C LEU A 65 13.79 -2.12 7.56
N THR A 66 13.36 -2.79 8.61
CA THR A 66 13.91 -2.62 9.97
C THR A 66 15.12 -3.52 10.20
N GLY A 67 16.13 -3.02 10.92
CA GLY A 67 17.34 -3.77 11.26
C GLY A 67 18.18 -4.13 10.03
N LYS A 68 18.90 -5.26 10.09
CA LYS A 68 19.75 -5.73 8.98
C LYS A 68 19.00 -6.40 7.82
N LYS A 69 17.66 -6.36 7.83
CA LYS A 69 16.82 -6.98 6.79
C LYS A 69 16.99 -6.33 5.41
N GLY A 70 17.51 -5.10 5.35
CA GLY A 70 17.82 -4.40 4.10
C GLY A 70 18.97 -5.03 3.31
N THR A 71 19.86 -5.76 3.97
CA THR A 71 21.04 -6.40 3.38
C THR A 71 20.91 -7.92 3.40
N ASP A 72 20.50 -8.47 4.54
CA ASP A 72 20.67 -9.90 4.83
C ASP A 72 19.53 -10.77 4.29
N LYS A 73 18.42 -10.16 3.87
CA LYS A 73 17.25 -10.91 3.42
C LYS A 73 17.46 -11.48 2.02
N ILE A 74 17.35 -12.80 1.91
CA ILE A 74 17.47 -13.54 0.64
C ILE A 74 16.10 -14.11 0.27
N TYR A 75 15.68 -13.89 -0.98
CA TYR A 75 14.53 -14.54 -1.59
C TYR A 75 14.97 -15.82 -2.28
N ARG A 76 14.32 -16.94 -1.93
CA ARG A 76 14.61 -18.26 -2.51
C ARG A 76 13.43 -18.73 -3.35
N HIS A 77 13.73 -19.38 -4.47
CA HIS A 77 12.75 -20.15 -5.23
C HIS A 77 13.44 -21.36 -5.87
N HIS A 78 12.70 -22.43 -6.09
CA HIS A 78 13.20 -23.66 -6.67
C HIS A 78 12.44 -23.96 -7.96
N SER A 79 13.13 -24.41 -9.01
CA SER A 79 12.50 -24.74 -10.30
C SER A 79 11.79 -26.09 -10.32
N GLY A 80 12.15 -27.01 -9.41
CA GLY A 80 11.65 -28.38 -9.36
C GLY A 80 12.68 -29.43 -9.80
N PHE A 81 13.76 -29.02 -10.48
CA PHE A 81 14.85 -29.90 -10.91
C PHE A 81 15.99 -29.92 -9.89
N MET A 82 16.80 -30.99 -9.88
CA MET A 82 18.00 -31.09 -9.03
C MET A 82 18.96 -29.92 -9.32
N GLY A 83 19.46 -29.27 -8.26
CA GLY A 83 20.31 -28.07 -8.39
C GLY A 83 19.55 -26.79 -8.80
N GLY A 84 18.22 -26.83 -8.88
CA GLY A 84 17.37 -25.72 -9.34
C GLY A 84 17.10 -24.61 -8.32
N LEU A 85 17.89 -24.52 -7.24
CA LEU A 85 17.73 -23.48 -6.21
C LEU A 85 18.26 -22.14 -6.72
N LYS A 86 17.40 -21.12 -6.67
CA LYS A 86 17.75 -19.76 -7.05
C LYS A 86 17.57 -18.84 -5.86
N GLU A 87 18.66 -18.19 -5.49
CA GLU A 87 18.72 -17.22 -4.40
C GLU A 87 18.93 -15.82 -4.96
N VAL A 88 18.14 -14.86 -4.49
CA VAL A 88 18.21 -13.45 -4.91
C VAL A 88 18.25 -12.57 -3.66
N PRO A 89 19.31 -11.78 -3.46
CA PRO A 89 19.37 -10.86 -2.33
C PRO A 89 18.34 -9.73 -2.51
N ILE A 90 17.83 -9.22 -1.40
CA ILE A 90 16.82 -8.15 -1.41
C ILE A 90 17.30 -6.86 -2.09
N THR A 91 18.60 -6.56 -2.00
CA THR A 91 19.23 -5.40 -2.66
C THR A 91 18.97 -5.44 -4.17
N ARG A 92 19.27 -6.58 -4.80
CA ARG A 92 19.04 -6.82 -6.23
C ARG A 92 17.57 -6.79 -6.61
N VAL A 93 16.67 -7.26 -5.74
CA VAL A 93 15.22 -7.16 -5.98
C VAL A 93 14.77 -5.71 -5.95
N ARG A 94 15.26 -4.93 -4.98
CA ARG A 94 14.89 -3.52 -4.81
C ARG A 94 15.38 -2.64 -5.96
N GLU A 95 16.55 -2.93 -6.51
CA GLU A 95 17.09 -2.25 -7.71
C GLU A 95 16.29 -2.58 -8.97
N LYS A 96 16.00 -3.86 -9.20
CA LYS A 96 15.35 -4.29 -10.46
C LYS A 96 13.84 -4.08 -10.47
N ARG A 97 13.18 -4.45 -9.36
CA ARG A 97 11.73 -4.53 -9.22
C ARG A 97 11.32 -4.28 -7.76
N PRO A 98 11.36 -3.02 -7.29
CA PRO A 98 11.00 -2.68 -5.91
C PRO A 98 9.56 -3.09 -5.57
N GLU A 99 8.67 -3.12 -6.55
CA GLU A 99 7.28 -3.60 -6.42
C GLU A 99 7.17 -5.03 -5.88
N ASP A 100 8.09 -5.91 -6.27
CA ASP A 100 8.07 -7.33 -5.90
C ASP A 100 8.29 -7.52 -4.40
N VAL A 101 8.98 -6.59 -3.74
CA VAL A 101 9.22 -6.64 -2.29
C VAL A 101 7.89 -6.55 -1.54
N ILE A 102 7.03 -5.60 -1.92
CA ILE A 102 5.70 -5.38 -1.34
C ILE A 102 4.76 -6.49 -1.79
N ARG A 103 4.75 -6.83 -3.08
CA ARG A 103 3.88 -7.88 -3.64
C ARG A 103 4.10 -9.22 -2.93
N LYS A 104 5.35 -9.64 -2.72
CA LYS A 104 5.68 -10.89 -2.01
C LYS A 104 5.26 -10.84 -0.55
N ALA A 105 5.45 -9.69 0.12
CA ALA A 105 5.03 -9.52 1.52
C ALA A 105 3.51 -9.67 1.66
N VAL A 106 2.73 -8.99 0.82
CA VAL A 106 1.26 -9.06 0.84
C VAL A 106 0.77 -10.45 0.45
N SER A 107 1.36 -11.06 -0.58
CA SER A 107 1.03 -12.41 -1.04
C SER A 107 1.24 -13.49 0.03
N GLY A 108 2.19 -13.26 0.94
CA GLY A 108 2.41 -14.09 2.13
C GLY A 108 1.30 -13.98 3.18
N MET A 109 0.61 -12.83 3.26
CA MET A 109 -0.43 -12.54 4.26
C MET A 109 -1.84 -12.93 3.81
N LEU A 110 -2.03 -13.27 2.53
CA LEU A 110 -3.31 -13.76 2.02
C LEU A 110 -3.49 -15.27 2.27
N PRO A 111 -4.73 -15.72 2.60
CA PRO A 111 -5.06 -17.13 2.71
C PRO A 111 -4.68 -17.91 1.44
N LYS A 112 -4.17 -19.13 1.59
CA LYS A 112 -3.78 -19.98 0.45
C LYS A 112 -5.01 -20.71 -0.10
N ASN A 113 -5.75 -20.03 -0.97
CA ASN A 113 -6.93 -20.56 -1.65
C ASN A 113 -7.04 -20.00 -3.08
N THR A 114 -8.08 -20.41 -3.82
CA THR A 114 -8.35 -19.96 -5.20
C THR A 114 -8.65 -18.47 -5.31
N LEU A 115 -9.09 -17.81 -4.22
CA LEU A 115 -9.34 -16.37 -4.20
C LEU A 115 -8.07 -15.54 -4.04
N ARG A 116 -6.95 -16.16 -3.66
CA ARG A 116 -5.68 -15.45 -3.39
C ARG A 116 -5.21 -14.65 -4.60
N ASP A 117 -5.20 -15.27 -5.77
CA ASP A 117 -4.63 -14.66 -6.96
C ASP A 117 -5.52 -13.51 -7.44
N ARG A 118 -6.85 -13.70 -7.42
CA ARG A 118 -7.84 -12.65 -7.70
C ARG A 118 -7.72 -11.44 -6.75
N ARG A 119 -7.49 -11.69 -5.46
CA ARG A 119 -7.24 -10.61 -4.48
C ARG A 119 -5.91 -9.91 -4.75
N LEU A 120 -4.88 -10.66 -5.12
CA LEU A 120 -3.55 -10.09 -5.40
C LEU A 120 -3.53 -9.26 -6.69
N GLU A 121 -4.32 -9.61 -7.70
CA GLU A 121 -4.46 -8.84 -8.96
C GLU A 121 -4.99 -7.41 -8.74
N ARG A 122 -5.75 -7.19 -7.67
CA ARG A 122 -6.27 -5.86 -7.28
C ARG A 122 -5.21 -4.94 -6.68
N LEU A 123 -4.09 -5.49 -6.23
CA LEU A 123 -2.98 -4.72 -5.72
C LEU A 123 -2.19 -4.14 -6.91
N LYS A 124 -2.21 -2.82 -7.04
CA LYS A 124 -1.40 -2.08 -8.01
C LYS A 124 -0.26 -1.39 -7.27
N ILE A 125 0.97 -1.58 -7.71
CA ILE A 125 2.16 -1.07 -7.04
C ILE A 125 2.97 -0.31 -8.08
N PHE A 126 3.41 0.88 -7.72
CA PHE A 126 4.25 1.72 -8.55
C PHE A 126 5.57 2.01 -7.82
N PRO A 127 6.71 1.99 -8.51
CA PRO A 127 8.01 2.25 -7.90
C PRO A 127 8.11 3.67 -7.37
N GLY A 128 7.62 4.65 -8.14
CA GLY A 128 7.53 6.07 -7.79
C GLY A 128 6.10 6.55 -7.63
N GLN A 129 5.82 7.78 -8.06
CA GLN A 129 4.50 8.39 -7.95
C GLN A 129 3.48 7.66 -8.85
N ALA A 130 2.28 7.42 -8.32
CA ALA A 130 1.19 6.81 -9.08
C ALA A 130 0.52 7.83 -10.03
N PRO A 131 -0.10 7.39 -11.14
CA PRO A 131 -0.82 8.26 -12.07
C PRO A 131 -1.95 9.05 -11.37
N PRO A 132 -2.18 10.34 -11.73
CA PRO A 132 -3.19 11.18 -11.08
C PRO A 132 -4.61 10.61 -11.10
N SER A 133 -4.98 9.89 -12.17
CA SER A 133 -6.31 9.25 -12.31
C SER A 133 -6.59 8.20 -11.24
N LEU A 134 -5.55 7.59 -10.66
CA LEU A 134 -5.65 6.58 -9.61
C LEU A 134 -5.57 7.18 -8.19
N LEU A 135 -5.22 8.47 -8.07
CA LEU A 135 -5.05 9.18 -6.80
C LEU A 135 -6.33 9.84 -6.27
N ALA A 136 -7.43 9.82 -7.05
CA ALA A 136 -8.64 10.59 -6.74
C ALA A 136 -9.46 10.06 -5.55
N ASN A 137 -9.29 8.79 -5.16
CA ASN A 137 -10.04 8.17 -4.06
C ASN A 137 -9.12 7.93 -2.83
N GLN A 138 -8.73 9.01 -2.16
CA GLN A 138 -7.89 8.94 -0.96
C GLN A 138 -8.74 8.75 0.30
N ILE A 139 -8.68 7.54 0.88
CA ILE A 139 -9.08 7.33 2.27
C ILE A 139 -7.79 7.32 3.09
N MET A 140 -7.45 8.46 3.69
CA MET A 140 -6.25 8.62 4.50
C MET A 140 -6.41 7.97 5.88
N SER A 141 -5.35 7.35 6.39
CA SER A 141 -5.28 7.02 7.82
C SER A 141 -5.04 8.31 8.61
N TRP A 142 -5.54 8.41 9.84
CA TRP A 142 -5.15 9.47 10.79
C TRP A 142 -3.61 9.68 10.87
N ARG A 143 -2.82 8.61 10.66
CA ARG A 143 -1.34 8.66 10.65
C ARG A 143 -0.71 9.28 9.41
N ASP A 144 -1.47 9.56 8.36
CA ASP A 144 -1.00 10.15 7.11
C ASP A 144 -1.14 11.69 7.10
N PHE A 145 -2.02 12.25 7.94
CA PHE A 145 -2.25 13.71 8.05
C PHE A 145 -1.00 14.50 8.47
N ALA A 146 -0.07 13.89 9.21
CA ALA A 146 1.14 14.57 9.65
C ALA A 146 2.14 14.86 8.51
N LYS A 147 1.99 14.23 7.33
CA LYS A 147 2.88 14.38 6.17
C LYS A 147 2.30 15.24 5.05
N THR A 148 1.02 15.60 5.12
CA THR A 148 0.31 16.37 4.09
C THR A 148 0.13 17.84 4.43
N THR A 149 0.80 18.38 5.44
CA THR A 149 0.88 19.84 5.59
C THR A 149 1.50 20.38 4.31
N PRO A 150 0.79 21.18 3.50
CA PRO A 150 1.46 21.90 2.43
C PRO A 150 2.47 22.79 3.13
N VAL A 151 3.75 22.56 2.87
CA VAL A 151 4.77 23.56 3.13
C VAL A 151 4.32 24.77 2.31
N GLN A 152 3.71 25.74 2.99
CA GLN A 152 3.42 27.04 2.40
C GLN A 152 4.77 27.62 1.97
N ALA A 153 5.07 27.45 0.70
CA ALA A 153 6.15 28.16 0.04
C ALA A 153 5.89 29.66 0.21
N GLY A 154 6.81 30.34 0.87
CA GLY A 154 6.98 31.80 0.92
C GLY A 154 5.73 32.66 0.74
N SER A 155 5.03 32.95 1.84
CA SER A 155 4.36 34.25 1.97
C SER A 155 5.16 35.06 2.98
N GLU A 156 6.16 35.77 2.47
CA GLU A 156 6.78 36.91 3.14
C GLU A 156 5.64 37.89 3.46
N ALA A 157 5.28 38.02 4.73
CA ALA A 157 4.36 39.05 5.16
C ALA A 157 5.03 40.41 4.89
N PRO A 158 4.40 41.37 4.20
CA PRO A 158 4.98 42.69 4.10
C PRO A 158 5.02 43.28 5.51
N ARG A 159 6.24 43.44 6.02
CA ARG A 159 6.54 44.28 7.17
C ARG A 159 6.15 45.69 6.76
N ILE A 160 4.97 46.15 7.21
CA ILE A 160 4.62 47.57 7.12
C ILE A 160 5.60 48.28 8.04
N GLU A 161 6.61 48.91 7.43
CA GLU A 161 7.49 49.84 8.11
C GLU A 161 6.67 51.05 8.54
N ASP A 162 6.58 51.26 9.84
CA ASP A 162 6.18 52.53 10.43
C ASP A 162 7.09 53.64 9.89
N LYS A 163 6.60 54.39 8.90
CA LYS A 163 7.15 55.69 8.57
C LYS A 163 6.75 56.68 9.65
N ALA A 164 7.49 56.65 10.76
CA ALA A 164 7.79 57.85 11.51
C ALA A 164 8.92 58.58 10.75
N GLN A 165 8.59 59.68 10.06
CA GLN A 165 9.45 60.85 9.80
C GLN A 165 8.81 61.78 8.75
N ALA A 166 8.24 62.89 9.24
CA ALA A 166 8.36 64.29 8.79
C ALA A 166 7.06 65.05 9.07
#